data_AF-A0A6G0W936-F1
#
_entry.id   AF-A0A6G0W936-F1
#
_cell.length_a   1.000
_cell.length_b   1.000
_cell.length_c   1.000
_cell.angle_alpha   90.00
_cell.angle_beta   90.00
_cell.angle_gamma   90.00
#
_symmetry.space_group_name_H-M   'P 1'
#
loop_
_entity.id
_entity.type
_entity.pdbx_description
1 polymer ?
#
loop_
_entity_poly.entity_id
_entity_poly.type
_entity_poly.pdbx_seq_one_letter_code
_entity_poly.pdbx_strand_id
1 'polypeptide(L)'
;MNPSTRTLLQTVSQYWKGFDLDSKRVMLDAQGVAMQEQKEHSLKSRKLLAEHTKRFRKLADPEKIPAMPSLLKAYQEEIDTLTKRAKFSDNAFFTLYKALYEAPDPVPALDAALDQLTPLTAAATDSSDEITKLRKELAAYETEFASLKNQDITIRNLENKLQQMEDSMDRMVEEQVDERCRDLEKTLRLREEDFEMNHAQLDKSISQARNERDDALAQLDLMRSEVFQVKQRLDQMQTMHMQETQSFVTEMDRLRAVQLENQLLKQKLETASTSTSFQEAPNVMHLELALAQKEAHLSSSLRELENVRASAAHEKQLWTAQVSTLEAQVASLEAQIARLNEQAKAAAAAAAAQVQPVQDTANARMAELEKQLAFNNQQWQTQQSELIAQLQEQEAQLAHQRQVIAQLEATLERAVPSESTDASAILGGVLLENDQTKETKLVSIMRQQRDRLKDKVKEMDTDLHAALAAKHQLTTRLKQLEHENVELVQKMRYVSNSTGATPDVEAGSLHKYQTLYDERMNPFDQFKQMESTARVAQLNPLDKILLVSARLILSHPYTRMGLLVYLLLLHLLVVLTLYLSMHLCNISNAT
;
A
#
# COMPACT_ATOMS: atom_id res chain seq x y z
N MET A 1 12.21 38.45 73.63
CA MET A 1 11.32 38.18 74.79
C MET A 1 12.03 38.55 76.07
N ASN A 2 11.39 39.35 76.94
CA ASN A 2 11.90 39.64 78.28
C ASN A 2 12.03 38.32 79.08
N PRO A 3 13.17 38.04 79.75
CA PRO A 3 13.39 36.78 80.49
C PRO A 3 12.29 36.49 81.53
N SER A 4 11.71 37.52 82.16
CA SER A 4 10.61 37.36 83.12
C SER A 4 9.33 36.87 82.45
N THR A 5 8.97 37.42 81.30
CA THR A 5 7.80 36.98 80.50
C THR A 5 7.98 35.57 79.97
N ARG A 6 9.19 35.22 79.52
CA ARG A 6 9.52 33.88 79.05
C ARG A 6 9.36 32.85 80.17
N THR A 7 9.83 33.18 81.38
CA THR A 7 9.71 32.29 82.54
C THR A 7 8.24 32.11 82.94
N LEU A 8 7.45 33.18 82.98
CA LEU A 8 6.01 33.12 83.26
C LEU A 8 5.26 32.26 82.24
N LEU A 9 5.51 32.48 80.94
CA LEU A 9 4.94 31.68 79.85
C LEU A 9 5.34 30.21 79.93
N GLN A 10 6.59 29.92 80.29
CA GLN A 10 7.05 28.54 80.47
C GLN A 10 6.36 27.86 81.63
N THR A 11 6.24 28.51 82.80
CA THR A 11 5.56 27.94 83.97
C THR A 11 4.09 27.68 83.69
N VAL A 12 3.38 28.66 83.12
CA VAL A 12 1.96 28.51 82.75
C VAL A 12 1.81 27.43 81.67
N SER A 13 2.62 27.45 80.61
CA SER A 13 2.54 26.45 79.54
C SER A 13 2.83 25.04 80.04
N GLN A 14 3.83 24.85 80.91
CA GLN A 14 4.14 23.54 81.49
C GLN A 14 3.01 23.03 82.37
N TYR A 15 2.43 23.89 83.22
CA TYR A 15 1.30 23.50 84.05
C TYR A 15 0.09 23.11 83.20
N TRP A 16 -0.32 23.93 82.22
CA TRP A 16 -1.50 23.67 81.42
C TRP A 16 -1.32 22.49 80.44
N LYS A 17 -0.08 22.21 80.01
CA LYS A 17 0.25 20.96 79.30
C LYS A 17 0.13 19.74 80.21
N GLY A 18 0.61 19.82 81.44
CA GLY A 18 0.49 18.74 82.42
C GLY A 18 -0.93 18.55 82.95
N PHE A 19 -1.71 19.62 83.04
CA PHE A 19 -3.13 19.59 83.40
C PHE A 19 -3.95 18.85 82.34
N ASP A 20 -3.54 18.95 81.07
CA ASP A 20 -4.16 18.32 79.90
C ASP A 20 -5.67 18.54 79.89
N LEU A 21 -6.06 19.77 79.56
CA LEU A 21 -7.45 20.21 79.60
C LEU A 21 -8.36 19.34 78.72
N ASP A 22 -7.87 18.83 77.59
CA ASP A 22 -8.66 18.01 76.68
C ASP A 22 -8.93 16.62 77.28
N SER A 23 -7.94 15.97 77.89
CA SER A 23 -8.17 14.74 78.65
C SER A 23 -9.09 14.98 79.86
N LYS A 24 -8.91 16.09 80.58
CA LYS A 24 -9.79 16.46 81.71
C LYS A 24 -11.22 16.71 81.26
N ARG A 25 -11.46 17.33 80.10
CA ARG A 25 -12.79 17.51 79.51
C ARG A 25 -13.45 16.18 79.22
N VAL A 26 -12.76 15.25 78.57
CA VAL A 26 -13.28 13.90 78.32
C VAL A 26 -13.61 13.16 79.62
N MET A 27 -12.75 13.27 80.64
CA MET A 27 -12.98 12.71 81.96
C MET A 27 -14.22 13.33 82.64
N LEU A 28 -14.38 14.66 82.57
CA LEU A 28 -15.52 15.37 83.14
C LEU A 28 -16.82 15.06 82.40
N ASP A 29 -16.78 14.93 81.08
CA ASP A 29 -17.92 14.50 80.28
C ASP A 29 -18.35 13.09 80.66
N ALA A 30 -17.39 12.15 80.78
CA ALA A 30 -17.66 10.79 81.24
C ALA A 30 -18.23 10.76 82.67
N GLN A 31 -17.69 11.57 83.59
CA GLN A 31 -18.22 11.73 84.95
C GLN A 31 -19.63 12.33 84.93
N GLY A 32 -19.89 13.32 84.08
CA GLY A 32 -21.19 13.98 83.92
C GLY A 32 -22.25 13.01 83.39
N VAL A 33 -21.92 12.21 82.37
CA VAL A 33 -22.79 11.16 81.85
C VAL A 33 -23.08 10.12 82.93
N ALA A 34 -22.06 9.62 83.64
CA ALA A 34 -22.25 8.66 84.72
C ALA A 34 -23.12 9.22 85.86
N MET A 35 -22.96 10.50 86.21
CA MET A 35 -23.81 11.17 87.20
C MET A 35 -25.26 11.28 86.73
N GLN A 36 -25.49 11.58 85.46
CA GLN A 36 -26.83 11.65 84.87
C GLN A 36 -27.49 10.26 84.82
N GLU A 37 -26.77 9.22 84.42
CA GLU A 37 -27.25 7.83 84.44
C GLU A 37 -27.60 7.37 85.86
N GLN A 38 -26.75 7.66 86.85
CA GLN A 38 -27.02 7.34 88.26
C GLN A 38 -28.23 8.11 88.80
N LYS A 39 -28.47 9.34 88.33
CA LYS A 39 -29.67 10.12 88.66
C LYS A 39 -30.92 9.46 88.07
N GLU A 40 -30.90 9.07 86.80
CA GLU A 40 -32.02 8.38 86.15
C GLU A 40 -32.30 7.00 86.77
N HIS A 41 -31.24 6.25 87.09
CA HIS A 41 -31.35 4.96 87.79
C HIS A 41 -32.04 5.13 89.14
N SER A 42 -31.60 6.09 89.96
CA SER A 42 -32.25 6.38 91.25
C SER A 42 -33.71 6.84 91.08
N LEU A 43 -34.06 7.58 90.02
CA LEU A 43 -35.46 7.92 89.76
C LEU A 43 -36.31 6.67 89.42
N LYS A 44 -35.77 5.72 88.66
CA LYS A 44 -36.43 4.44 88.34
C LYS A 44 -36.53 3.56 89.58
N SER A 45 -35.45 3.38 90.32
CA SER A 45 -35.42 2.58 91.57
C SER A 45 -36.35 3.16 92.63
N ARG A 46 -36.43 4.49 92.77
CA ARG A 46 -37.42 5.16 93.64
C ARG A 46 -38.86 4.85 93.22
N LYS A 47 -39.18 4.82 91.92
CA LYS A 47 -40.51 4.43 91.42
C LYS A 47 -40.80 2.96 91.72
N LEU A 48 -39.85 2.06 91.47
CA LEU A 48 -39.98 0.64 91.77
C LEU A 48 -40.17 0.38 93.27
N LEU A 49 -39.41 1.07 94.11
CA LEU A 49 -39.55 1.01 95.56
C LEU A 49 -40.94 1.52 95.99
N ALA A 50 -41.42 2.62 95.42
CA ALA A 50 -42.77 3.11 95.69
C ALA A 50 -43.86 2.10 95.27
N GLU A 51 -43.70 1.42 94.13
CA GLU A 51 -44.58 0.33 93.73
C GLU A 51 -44.49 -0.88 94.67
N HIS A 52 -43.28 -1.28 95.07
CA HIS A 52 -43.06 -2.40 95.99
C HIS A 52 -43.72 -2.12 97.35
N THR A 53 -43.56 -0.89 97.86
CA THR A 53 -44.27 -0.41 99.07
C THR A 53 -45.78 -0.41 98.87
N LYS A 54 -46.29 -0.03 97.70
CA LYS A 54 -47.73 -0.05 97.39
C LYS A 54 -48.28 -1.47 97.27
N ARG A 55 -47.53 -2.42 96.68
CA ARG A 55 -47.90 -3.84 96.57
C ARG A 55 -47.88 -4.50 97.94
N PHE A 56 -46.84 -4.26 98.73
CA PHE A 56 -46.76 -4.71 100.12
C PHE A 56 -47.96 -4.25 100.95
N ARG A 57 -48.37 -2.97 100.79
CA ARG A 57 -49.55 -2.42 101.47
C ARG A 57 -50.86 -3.14 101.10
N LYS A 58 -50.96 -3.70 99.88
CA LYS A 58 -52.15 -4.39 99.36
C LYS A 58 -52.21 -5.89 99.70
N LEU A 59 -51.14 -6.49 100.20
CA LEU A 59 -51.13 -7.92 100.59
C LEU A 59 -52.07 -8.16 101.78
N ALA A 60 -52.58 -9.39 101.90
CA ALA A 60 -53.35 -9.81 103.07
C ALA A 60 -52.42 -9.91 104.30
N ASP A 61 -52.95 -9.70 105.51
CA ASP A 61 -52.15 -9.67 106.75
C ASP A 61 -51.26 -10.91 107.00
N PRO A 62 -51.67 -12.17 106.71
CA PRO A 62 -50.76 -13.32 106.87
C PRO A 62 -49.57 -13.32 105.90
N GLU A 63 -49.69 -12.62 104.76
CA GLU A 63 -48.66 -12.57 103.70
C GLU A 63 -47.68 -11.40 103.88
N LYS A 64 -47.99 -10.42 104.75
CA LYS A 64 -47.12 -9.24 104.98
C LYS A 64 -45.83 -9.59 105.72
N ILE A 65 -45.89 -10.43 106.75
CA ILE A 65 -44.71 -10.83 107.53
C ILE A 65 -43.64 -11.50 106.64
N PRO A 66 -43.96 -12.49 105.78
CA PRO A 66 -42.96 -13.09 104.90
C PRO A 66 -42.45 -12.14 103.80
N ALA A 67 -43.24 -11.12 103.40
CA ALA A 67 -42.84 -10.14 102.39
C ALA A 67 -42.00 -8.96 102.94
N MET A 68 -42.00 -8.72 104.25
CA MET A 68 -41.32 -7.58 104.89
C MET A 68 -39.79 -7.57 104.69
N PRO A 69 -39.07 -8.71 104.81
CA PRO A 69 -37.62 -8.72 104.59
C PRO A 69 -37.23 -8.26 103.18
N SER A 70 -38.03 -8.61 102.18
CA SER A 70 -37.84 -8.16 100.80
C SER A 70 -37.97 -6.64 100.68
N LEU A 71 -38.99 -6.05 101.34
CA LEU A 71 -39.21 -4.60 101.31
C LEU A 71 -38.09 -3.83 102.00
N LEU A 72 -37.67 -4.27 103.19
CA LEU A 72 -36.56 -3.64 103.92
C LEU A 72 -35.26 -3.71 103.13
N LYS A 73 -34.98 -4.85 102.47
CA LYS A 73 -33.82 -5.00 101.61
C LYS A 73 -33.86 -4.02 100.43
N ALA A 74 -35.03 -3.82 99.81
CA ALA A 74 -35.18 -2.83 98.74
C ALA A 74 -34.95 -1.37 99.21
N TYR A 75 -35.38 -1.02 100.43
CA TYR A 75 -35.07 0.29 101.03
C TYR A 75 -33.58 0.46 101.34
N GLN A 76 -32.94 -0.58 101.89
CA GLN A 76 -31.50 -0.58 102.18
C GLN A 76 -30.69 -0.38 100.89
N GLU A 77 -31.03 -1.12 99.83
CA GLU A 77 -30.40 -1.00 98.52
C GLU A 77 -30.54 0.41 97.92
N GLU A 78 -31.70 1.07 98.07
CA GLU A 78 -31.86 2.46 97.61
C GLU A 78 -31.02 3.46 98.42
N ILE A 79 -30.91 3.29 99.74
CA ILE A 79 -30.08 4.15 100.59
C ILE A 79 -28.60 3.98 100.25
N ASP A 80 -28.15 2.74 100.06
CA ASP A 80 -26.76 2.44 99.70
C ASP A 80 -26.41 2.99 98.32
N THR A 81 -27.31 2.88 97.35
CA THR A 81 -27.09 3.44 96.00
C THR A 81 -27.09 4.97 95.99
N LEU A 82 -27.98 5.62 96.75
CA LEU A 82 -27.97 7.08 96.93
C LEU A 82 -26.68 7.57 97.58
N THR A 83 -26.20 6.86 98.61
CA THR A 83 -24.94 7.20 99.31
C THR A 83 -23.74 7.06 98.37
N LYS A 84 -23.71 6.01 97.53
CA LYS A 84 -22.67 5.83 96.51
C LYS A 84 -22.69 6.95 95.47
N ARG A 85 -23.87 7.37 95.00
CA ARG A 85 -24.01 8.50 94.06
C ARG A 85 -23.48 9.81 94.64
N ALA A 86 -23.83 10.13 95.88
CA ALA A 86 -23.36 11.35 96.55
C ALA A 86 -21.84 11.37 96.70
N LYS A 87 -21.25 10.25 97.16
CA LYS A 87 -19.79 10.12 97.25
C LYS A 87 -19.09 10.26 95.90
N PHE A 88 -19.69 9.72 94.84
CA PHE A 88 -19.15 9.84 93.48
C PHE A 88 -19.15 11.29 93.00
N SER A 89 -20.25 12.02 93.17
CA SER A 89 -20.34 13.43 92.78
C SER A 89 -19.39 14.33 93.56
N ASP A 90 -19.27 14.09 94.88
CA ASP A 90 -18.37 14.87 95.73
C ASP A 90 -16.91 14.63 95.34
N ASN A 91 -16.54 13.37 95.08
CA ASN A 91 -15.18 13.02 94.65
C ASN A 91 -14.83 13.64 93.29
N ALA A 92 -15.75 13.58 92.32
CA ALA A 92 -15.58 14.21 91.01
C ALA A 92 -15.36 15.72 91.14
N PHE A 93 -16.18 16.39 91.95
CA PHE A 93 -16.06 17.83 92.21
C PHE A 93 -14.73 18.19 92.86
N PHE A 94 -14.35 17.53 93.96
CA PHE A 94 -13.11 17.86 94.68
C PHE A 94 -11.86 17.58 93.84
N THR A 95 -11.88 16.54 93.00
CA THR A 95 -10.78 16.23 92.09
C THR A 95 -10.54 17.37 91.10
N LEU A 96 -11.61 17.93 90.53
CA LEU A 96 -11.49 19.08 89.62
C LEU A 96 -11.12 20.36 90.38
N TYR A 97 -11.79 20.63 91.50
CA TYR A 97 -11.58 21.84 92.29
C TYR A 97 -10.12 21.96 92.75
N LYS A 98 -9.53 20.89 93.27
CA LYS A 98 -8.13 20.89 93.70
C LYS A 98 -7.18 21.20 92.53
N ALA A 99 -7.40 20.56 91.38
CA ALA A 99 -6.56 20.74 90.21
C ALA A 99 -6.69 22.13 89.57
N LEU A 100 -7.85 22.79 89.69
CA LEU A 100 -8.04 24.17 89.23
C LEU A 100 -7.53 25.20 90.25
N TYR A 101 -7.64 24.91 91.55
CA TYR A 101 -7.14 25.79 92.59
C TYR A 101 -5.61 25.91 92.57
N GLU A 102 -4.91 24.83 92.23
CA GLU A 102 -3.45 24.79 92.07
C GLU A 102 -2.99 25.41 90.73
N ALA A 103 -3.90 25.78 89.83
CA ALA A 103 -3.56 26.28 88.51
C ALA A 103 -3.08 27.73 88.51
N PRO A 104 -1.94 28.05 87.87
CA PRO A 104 -1.50 29.42 87.68
C PRO A 104 -2.42 30.12 86.66
N ASP A 105 -2.76 31.37 86.95
CA ASP A 105 -3.59 32.21 86.08
C ASP A 105 -2.91 32.40 84.70
N PRO A 106 -3.57 32.00 83.59
CA PRO A 106 -3.00 32.16 82.26
C PRO A 106 -3.08 33.58 81.70
N VAL A 107 -3.97 34.45 82.21
CA VAL A 107 -4.22 35.78 81.63
C VAL A 107 -2.97 36.67 81.64
N PRO A 108 -2.22 36.81 82.76
CA PRO A 108 -1.01 37.64 82.79
C PRO A 108 0.10 37.15 81.85
N ALA A 109 0.16 35.84 81.59
CA ALA A 109 1.13 35.26 80.67
C ALA A 109 0.75 35.52 79.21
N LEU A 110 -0.54 35.41 78.88
CA LEU A 110 -1.08 35.68 77.54
C LEU A 110 -1.01 37.16 77.17
N ASP A 111 -1.35 38.07 78.09
CA ASP A 111 -1.22 39.52 77.86
C ASP A 111 0.23 39.90 77.61
N ALA A 112 1.16 39.38 78.43
CA ALA A 112 2.59 39.63 78.24
C ALA A 112 3.15 39.03 76.94
N ALA A 113 2.53 37.99 76.38
CA ALA A 113 2.84 37.47 75.05
C ALA A 113 2.25 38.35 73.94
N LEU A 114 1.02 38.82 74.11
CA LEU A 114 0.30 39.67 73.16
C LEU A 114 1.01 41.03 72.99
N ASP A 115 1.44 41.64 74.08
CA ASP A 115 2.23 42.89 74.08
C ASP A 115 3.59 42.75 73.37
N GLN A 116 4.12 41.53 73.24
CA GLN A 116 5.35 41.24 72.50
C GLN A 116 5.10 40.84 71.03
N LEU A 117 3.87 40.51 70.65
CA LEU A 117 3.45 40.18 69.28
C LEU A 117 3.09 41.43 68.46
N THR A 118 2.67 42.52 69.10
CA THR A 118 2.33 43.80 68.47
C THR A 118 3.45 44.41 67.61
N PRO A 119 4.75 44.34 67.97
CA PRO A 119 5.83 44.78 67.09
C PRO A 119 6.22 43.76 65.99
N LEU A 120 5.79 42.49 66.07
CA LEU A 120 6.10 41.44 65.09
C LEU A 120 5.09 41.37 63.94
N THR A 121 3.84 41.80 64.14
CA THR A 121 2.83 41.92 63.07
C THR A 121 3.16 42.99 62.04
N ALA A 122 3.96 44.00 62.39
CA ALA A 122 4.47 44.99 61.45
C ALA A 122 5.56 44.43 60.50
N ALA A 123 6.22 43.33 60.85
CA ALA A 123 7.22 42.66 60.01
C ALA A 123 6.62 41.51 59.16
N ALA A 124 5.35 41.14 59.38
CA ALA A 124 4.68 40.03 58.70
C ALA A 124 4.06 40.42 57.33
N THR A 125 4.01 41.71 56.99
CA THR A 125 3.47 42.19 55.71
C THR A 125 4.31 41.76 54.51
N ASP A 126 5.64 41.64 54.66
CA ASP A 126 6.52 41.17 53.58
C ASP A 126 6.38 39.67 53.27
N SER A 127 5.96 38.84 54.24
CA SER A 127 5.78 37.39 54.04
C SER A 127 4.38 37.03 53.50
N SER A 128 3.38 37.90 53.71
CA SER A 128 2.04 37.78 53.12
C SER A 128 2.07 37.86 51.59
N ASP A 129 2.94 38.70 51.03
CA ASP A 129 3.06 38.89 49.59
C ASP A 129 3.65 37.67 48.87
N GLU A 130 4.48 36.88 49.55
CA GLU A 130 5.04 35.64 49.00
C GLU A 130 4.02 34.50 49.02
N ILE A 131 3.23 34.39 50.10
CA ILE A 131 2.13 33.42 50.20
C ILE A 131 1.03 33.70 49.18
N THR A 132 0.74 34.97 48.89
CA THR A 132 -0.24 35.34 47.86
C THR A 132 0.25 35.06 46.45
N LYS A 133 1.55 35.25 46.16
CA LYS A 133 2.16 34.85 44.88
C LYS A 133 2.10 33.33 44.66
N LEU A 134 2.51 32.53 45.64
CA LEU A 134 2.47 31.07 45.55
C LEU A 134 1.04 30.53 45.37
N ARG A 135 0.04 31.16 46.02
CA ARG A 135 -1.37 30.82 45.80
C ARG A 135 -1.85 31.17 44.39
N LYS A 136 -1.38 32.28 43.82
CA LYS A 136 -1.71 32.69 42.46
C LYS A 136 -1.07 31.76 41.42
N GLU A 137 0.14 31.30 41.68
CA GLU A 137 0.82 30.28 40.85
C GLU A 137 0.11 28.93 40.93
N LEU A 138 -0.30 28.47 42.12
CA LEU A 138 -1.10 27.26 42.29
C LEU A 138 -2.45 27.34 41.55
N ALA A 139 -3.15 28.47 41.62
CA ALA A 139 -4.40 28.68 40.89
C ALA A 139 -4.18 28.71 39.37
N ALA A 140 -3.08 29.30 38.89
CA ALA A 140 -2.71 29.26 37.48
C ALA A 140 -2.45 27.82 37.02
N TYR A 141 -1.70 27.03 37.79
CA TYR A 141 -1.47 25.62 37.49
C TYR A 141 -2.76 24.79 37.49
N GLU A 142 -3.69 25.02 38.42
CA GLU A 142 -4.99 24.34 38.40
C GLU A 142 -5.79 24.65 37.12
N THR A 143 -5.76 25.90 36.63
CA THR A 143 -6.42 26.27 35.37
C THR A 143 -5.75 25.64 34.15
N GLU A 144 -4.42 25.57 34.14
CA GLU A 144 -3.66 24.88 33.08
C GLU A 144 -3.94 23.37 33.08
N PHE A 145 -4.00 22.74 34.25
CA PHE A 145 -4.38 21.32 34.38
C PHE A 145 -5.81 21.05 33.90
N ALA A 146 -6.76 21.95 34.19
CA ALA A 146 -8.12 21.83 33.69
C ALA A 146 -8.18 21.97 32.16
N SER A 147 -7.38 22.88 31.59
CA SER A 147 -7.22 23.04 30.13
C SER A 147 -6.62 21.79 29.49
N LEU A 148 -5.53 21.24 30.06
CA LEU A 148 -4.89 20.01 29.58
C LEU A 148 -5.87 18.82 29.61
N LYS A 149 -6.65 18.67 30.69
CA LYS A 149 -7.67 17.61 30.77
C LYS A 149 -8.76 17.76 29.71
N ASN A 150 -9.12 19.00 29.36
CA ASN A 150 -10.08 19.27 28.29
C ASN A 150 -9.47 18.97 26.90
N GLN A 151 -8.18 19.25 26.73
CA GLN A 151 -7.43 18.89 25.53
C GLN A 151 -7.33 17.36 25.39
N ASP A 152 -7.12 16.59 26.47
CA ASP A 152 -7.13 15.12 26.45
C ASP A 152 -8.47 14.55 25.96
N ILE A 153 -9.60 15.15 26.37
CA ILE A 153 -10.93 14.76 25.88
C ILE A 153 -11.05 15.05 24.38
N THR A 154 -10.51 16.18 23.93
CA THR A 154 -10.53 16.57 22.52
C THR A 154 -9.65 15.64 21.68
N ILE A 155 -8.47 15.27 22.18
CA ILE A 155 -7.55 14.32 21.56
C ILE A 155 -8.24 12.96 21.41
N ARG A 156 -8.86 12.43 22.48
CA ARG A 156 -9.62 11.16 22.39
C ARG A 156 -10.74 11.21 21.36
N ASN A 157 -11.46 12.32 21.25
CA ASN A 157 -12.51 12.45 20.24
C ASN A 157 -11.94 12.49 18.82
N LEU A 158 -10.79 13.14 18.62
CA LEU A 158 -10.09 13.17 17.33
C LEU A 158 -9.50 11.79 16.99
N GLU A 159 -8.92 11.08 17.95
CA GLU A 159 -8.44 9.70 17.80
C GLU A 159 -9.58 8.76 17.41
N ASN A 160 -10.71 8.81 18.12
CA ASN A 160 -11.90 8.01 17.78
C ASN A 160 -12.43 8.33 16.38
N LYS A 161 -12.37 9.59 15.96
CA LYS A 161 -12.81 10.01 14.62
C LYS A 161 -11.84 9.59 13.53
N LEU A 162 -10.54 9.65 13.79
CA LEU A 162 -9.51 9.10 12.91
C LEU A 162 -9.69 7.60 12.74
N GLN A 163 -9.89 6.88 13.84
CA GLN A 163 -10.12 5.43 13.81
C GLN A 163 -11.41 5.06 13.07
N GLN A 164 -12.50 5.82 13.25
CA GLN A 164 -13.72 5.62 12.44
C GLN A 164 -13.50 5.88 10.94
N MET A 165 -12.70 6.88 10.59
CA MET A 165 -12.38 7.15 9.18
C MET A 165 -11.49 6.05 8.59
N GLU A 166 -10.50 5.57 9.36
CA GLU A 166 -9.64 4.45 9.00
C GLU A 166 -10.46 3.18 8.78
N ASP A 167 -11.31 2.80 9.75
CA ASP A 167 -12.23 1.65 9.62
C ASP A 167 -13.15 1.78 8.40
N SER A 168 -13.62 3.00 8.09
CA SER A 168 -14.48 3.24 6.91
C SER A 168 -13.72 3.10 5.59
N MET A 169 -12.46 3.53 5.58
CA MET A 169 -11.58 3.43 4.41
C MET A 169 -11.22 1.96 4.18
N ASP A 170 -10.87 1.24 5.24
CA ASP A 170 -10.53 -0.19 5.17
C ASP A 170 -11.71 -1.01 4.66
N ARG A 171 -12.93 -0.75 5.15
CA ARG A 171 -14.14 -1.41 4.63
C ARG A 171 -14.40 -1.09 3.16
N MET A 172 -14.19 0.16 2.74
CA MET A 172 -14.39 0.54 1.34
C MET A 172 -13.35 -0.12 0.42
N VAL A 173 -12.10 -0.23 0.88
CA VAL A 173 -11.04 -0.95 0.17
C VAL A 173 -11.37 -2.44 0.10
N GLU A 174 -11.79 -3.05 1.20
CA GLU A 174 -12.18 -4.46 1.26
C GLU A 174 -13.36 -4.74 0.32
N GLU A 175 -14.39 -3.89 0.32
CA GLU A 175 -15.54 -4.00 -0.59
C GLU A 175 -15.14 -3.86 -2.07
N GLN A 176 -14.26 -2.91 -2.40
CA GLN A 176 -13.77 -2.78 -3.78
C GLN A 176 -12.89 -3.96 -4.21
N VAL A 177 -12.04 -4.49 -3.32
CA VAL A 177 -11.23 -5.67 -3.60
C VAL A 177 -12.14 -6.88 -3.84
N ASP A 178 -13.16 -7.07 -2.99
CA ASP A 178 -14.14 -8.13 -3.16
C ASP A 178 -14.93 -8.03 -4.48
N GLU A 179 -15.36 -6.83 -4.85
CA GLU A 179 -16.06 -6.58 -6.12
C GLU A 179 -15.15 -6.93 -7.31
N ARG A 180 -13.88 -6.48 -7.28
CA ARG A 180 -12.89 -6.79 -8.32
C ARG A 180 -12.56 -8.28 -8.38
N CYS A 181 -12.45 -8.95 -7.25
CA CYS A 181 -12.25 -10.40 -7.19
C CYS A 181 -13.45 -11.14 -7.81
N ARG A 182 -14.68 -10.74 -7.49
CA ARG A 182 -15.90 -11.33 -8.08
C ARG A 182 -15.97 -11.11 -9.59
N ASP A 183 -15.63 -9.91 -10.06
CA ASP A 183 -15.59 -9.61 -11.50
C ASP A 183 -14.52 -10.45 -12.23
N LEU A 184 -13.33 -10.58 -11.63
CA LEU A 184 -12.27 -11.44 -12.17
C LEU A 184 -12.70 -12.91 -12.21
N GLU A 185 -13.29 -13.44 -11.13
CA GLU A 185 -13.82 -14.81 -11.12
C GLU A 185 -14.89 -15.01 -12.20
N LYS A 186 -15.79 -14.03 -12.39
CA LYS A 186 -16.82 -14.10 -13.42
C LYS A 186 -16.23 -14.10 -14.83
N THR A 187 -15.24 -13.25 -15.09
CA THR A 187 -14.57 -13.21 -16.41
C THR A 187 -13.76 -14.47 -16.67
N LEU A 188 -13.10 -15.05 -15.66
CA LEU A 188 -12.42 -16.33 -15.77
C LEU A 188 -13.39 -17.47 -16.07
N ARG A 189 -14.53 -17.55 -15.36
CA ARG A 189 -15.57 -18.57 -15.63
C ARG A 189 -16.10 -18.48 -17.05
N LEU A 190 -16.45 -17.28 -17.52
CA LEU A 190 -16.92 -17.09 -18.90
C LEU A 190 -15.86 -17.52 -19.91
N ARG A 191 -14.58 -17.23 -19.64
CA ARG A 191 -13.47 -17.63 -20.50
C ARG A 191 -13.26 -19.14 -20.49
N GLU A 192 -13.42 -19.80 -19.35
CA GLU A 192 -13.40 -21.27 -19.24
C GLU A 192 -14.54 -21.89 -20.07
N GLU A 193 -15.77 -21.37 -19.94
CA GLU A 193 -16.92 -21.82 -20.75
C GLU A 193 -16.67 -21.63 -22.27
N ASP A 194 -16.12 -20.48 -22.68
CA ASP A 194 -15.74 -20.24 -24.08
C ASP A 194 -14.65 -21.22 -24.57
N PHE A 195 -13.65 -21.51 -23.73
CA PHE A 195 -12.63 -22.50 -24.06
C PHE A 195 -13.23 -23.91 -24.17
N GLU A 196 -14.13 -24.30 -23.27
CA GLU A 196 -14.84 -25.59 -23.34
C GLU A 196 -15.68 -25.72 -24.60
N MET A 197 -16.42 -24.67 -24.98
CA MET A 197 -17.19 -24.65 -26.23
C MET A 197 -16.29 -24.77 -27.46
N ASN A 198 -15.18 -24.04 -27.49
CA ASN A 198 -14.20 -24.12 -28.58
C ASN A 198 -13.55 -25.50 -28.67
N HIS A 199 -13.19 -26.10 -27.52
CA HIS A 199 -12.67 -27.47 -27.46
C HIS A 199 -13.70 -28.47 -27.98
N ALA A 200 -14.96 -28.38 -27.55
CA ALA A 200 -16.03 -29.25 -28.02
C ALA A 200 -16.29 -29.10 -29.53
N GLN A 201 -16.18 -27.88 -30.08
CA GLN A 201 -16.31 -27.64 -31.51
C GLN A 201 -15.14 -28.24 -32.30
N LEU A 202 -13.91 -28.10 -31.79
CA LEU A 202 -12.72 -28.67 -32.41
C LEU A 202 -12.76 -30.20 -32.39
N ASP A 203 -13.19 -30.80 -31.28
CA ASP A 203 -13.38 -32.25 -31.16
C ASP A 203 -14.43 -32.76 -32.14
N LYS A 204 -15.54 -32.03 -32.32
CA LYS A 204 -16.54 -32.35 -33.35
C LYS A 204 -15.93 -32.29 -34.75
N SER A 205 -15.18 -31.24 -35.08
CA SER A 205 -14.52 -31.12 -36.38
C SER A 205 -13.50 -32.25 -36.62
N ILE A 206 -12.70 -32.61 -35.62
CA ILE A 206 -11.78 -33.75 -35.68
C ILE A 206 -12.56 -35.05 -35.89
N SER A 207 -13.67 -35.25 -35.20
CA SER A 207 -14.50 -36.45 -35.37
C SER A 207 -15.11 -36.55 -36.77
N GLN A 208 -15.54 -35.42 -37.34
CA GLN A 208 -16.06 -35.35 -38.71
C GLN A 208 -14.96 -35.68 -39.72
N ALA A 209 -13.78 -35.05 -39.60
CA ALA A 209 -12.63 -35.34 -40.46
C ALA A 209 -12.17 -36.81 -40.36
N ARG A 210 -12.25 -37.41 -39.16
CA ARG A 210 -11.98 -38.85 -38.97
C ARG A 210 -13.00 -39.73 -39.68
N ASN A 211 -14.29 -39.41 -39.60
CA ASN A 211 -15.34 -40.15 -40.29
C ASN A 211 -15.20 -40.02 -41.81
N GLU A 212 -14.97 -38.82 -42.33
CA GLU A 212 -14.73 -38.59 -43.77
C GLU A 212 -13.52 -39.38 -44.28
N ARG A 213 -12.44 -39.43 -43.48
CA ARG A 213 -11.27 -40.26 -43.78
C ARG A 213 -11.65 -41.75 -43.84
N ASP A 214 -12.44 -42.23 -42.87
CA ASP A 214 -12.84 -43.63 -42.80
C ASP A 214 -13.76 -44.02 -43.97
N ASP A 215 -14.68 -43.13 -44.36
CA ASP A 215 -15.53 -43.28 -45.54
C ASP A 215 -14.71 -43.31 -46.83
N ALA A 216 -13.71 -42.42 -46.97
CA ALA A 216 -12.81 -42.40 -48.11
C ALA A 216 -11.95 -43.68 -48.20
N LEU A 217 -11.47 -44.19 -47.06
CA LEU A 217 -10.76 -45.46 -46.99
C LEU A 217 -11.66 -46.63 -47.41
N ALA A 218 -12.91 -46.66 -46.95
CA ALA A 218 -13.88 -47.68 -47.35
C ALA A 218 -14.19 -47.64 -48.86
N GLN A 219 -14.31 -46.44 -49.44
CA GLN A 219 -14.48 -46.26 -50.89
C GLN A 219 -13.25 -46.74 -51.67
N LEU A 220 -12.03 -46.44 -51.19
CA LEU A 220 -10.80 -46.94 -51.80
C LEU A 220 -10.71 -48.46 -51.77
N ASP A 221 -11.11 -49.10 -50.66
CA ASP A 221 -11.16 -50.57 -50.57
C ASP A 221 -12.19 -51.18 -51.52
N LEU A 222 -13.36 -50.54 -51.70
CA LEU A 222 -14.36 -50.95 -52.69
C LEU A 222 -13.80 -50.85 -54.10
N MET A 223 -13.24 -49.69 -54.48
CA MET A 223 -12.61 -49.48 -55.79
C MET A 223 -11.48 -50.49 -56.04
N ARG A 224 -10.68 -50.80 -55.01
CA ARG A 224 -9.62 -51.80 -55.10
C ARG A 224 -10.17 -53.20 -55.36
N SER A 225 -11.29 -53.56 -54.74
CA SER A 225 -11.99 -54.81 -54.98
C SER A 225 -12.56 -54.88 -56.41
N GLU A 226 -13.17 -53.80 -56.90
CA GLU A 226 -13.67 -53.72 -58.28
C GLU A 226 -12.55 -53.84 -59.32
N VAL A 227 -11.44 -53.12 -59.13
CA VAL A 227 -10.25 -53.24 -59.98
C VAL A 227 -9.71 -54.66 -59.97
N PHE A 228 -9.69 -55.32 -58.81
CA PHE A 228 -9.30 -56.72 -58.71
C PHE A 228 -10.23 -57.64 -59.51
N GLN A 229 -11.55 -57.45 -59.42
CA GLN A 229 -12.52 -58.22 -60.21
C GLN A 229 -12.36 -57.98 -61.72
N VAL A 230 -12.18 -56.74 -62.16
CA VAL A 230 -11.94 -56.40 -63.57
C VAL A 230 -10.66 -57.05 -64.06
N LYS A 231 -9.59 -56.98 -63.27
CA LYS A 231 -8.32 -57.65 -63.59
C LYS A 231 -8.50 -59.16 -63.72
N GLN A 232 -9.22 -59.79 -62.79
CA GLN A 232 -9.52 -61.21 -62.86
C GLN A 232 -10.31 -61.59 -64.12
N ARG A 233 -11.31 -60.78 -64.52
CA ARG A 233 -12.06 -60.99 -65.77
C ARG A 233 -11.18 -60.82 -67.01
N LEU A 234 -10.28 -59.83 -67.00
CA LEU A 234 -9.33 -59.62 -68.10
C LEU A 234 -8.37 -60.81 -68.23
N ASP A 235 -7.80 -61.28 -67.11
CA ASP A 235 -6.92 -62.44 -67.09
C ASP A 235 -7.65 -63.70 -67.62
N GLN A 236 -8.91 -63.91 -67.20
CA GLN A 236 -9.76 -64.98 -67.76
C GLN A 236 -9.97 -64.85 -69.26
N MET A 237 -10.35 -63.66 -69.75
CA MET A 237 -10.53 -63.40 -71.18
C MET A 237 -9.23 -63.63 -71.97
N GLN A 238 -8.09 -63.19 -71.45
CA GLN A 238 -6.79 -63.46 -72.06
C GLN A 238 -6.48 -64.95 -72.12
N THR A 239 -6.78 -65.71 -71.06
CA THR A 239 -6.60 -67.17 -71.08
C THR A 239 -7.53 -67.86 -72.08
N MET A 240 -8.80 -67.44 -72.20
CA MET A 240 -9.72 -67.98 -73.20
C MET A 240 -9.26 -67.66 -74.62
N HIS A 241 -8.88 -66.41 -74.90
CA HIS A 241 -8.33 -66.02 -76.20
C HIS A 241 -7.04 -66.77 -76.54
N MET A 242 -6.17 -67.01 -75.55
CA MET A 242 -4.98 -67.86 -75.73
C MET A 242 -5.35 -69.31 -76.09
N GLN A 243 -6.39 -69.88 -75.46
CA GLN A 243 -6.89 -71.21 -75.80
C GLN A 243 -7.53 -71.26 -77.19
N GLU A 244 -8.33 -70.25 -77.56
CA GLU A 244 -8.94 -70.13 -78.89
C GLU A 244 -7.89 -70.00 -79.99
N THR A 245 -6.89 -69.12 -79.80
CA THR A 245 -5.77 -68.99 -80.74
C THR A 245 -4.96 -70.29 -80.86
N GLN A 246 -4.72 -71.00 -79.75
CA GLN A 246 -4.14 -72.35 -79.81
C GLN A 246 -5.03 -73.31 -80.61
N SER A 247 -6.35 -73.31 -80.40
CA SER A 247 -7.31 -74.12 -81.17
C SER A 247 -7.24 -73.79 -82.66
N PHE A 248 -7.26 -72.52 -83.04
CA PHE A 248 -7.12 -72.09 -84.43
C PHE A 248 -5.79 -72.52 -85.05
N VAL A 249 -4.68 -72.44 -84.31
CA VAL A 249 -3.38 -72.95 -84.78
C VAL A 249 -3.46 -74.45 -85.06
N THR A 250 -4.06 -75.23 -84.14
CA THR A 250 -4.23 -76.68 -84.36
C THR A 250 -5.14 -77.01 -85.54
N GLU A 251 -6.21 -76.24 -85.74
CA GLU A 251 -7.09 -76.36 -86.91
C GLU A 251 -6.39 -75.97 -88.21
N MET A 252 -5.59 -74.89 -88.19
CA MET A 252 -4.75 -74.48 -89.32
C MET A 252 -3.77 -75.58 -89.71
N ASP A 253 -3.11 -76.20 -88.73
CA ASP A 253 -2.17 -77.30 -88.99
C ASP A 253 -2.89 -78.55 -89.50
N ARG A 254 -4.10 -78.83 -89.00
CA ARG A 254 -4.97 -79.90 -89.55
C ARG A 254 -5.39 -79.59 -90.99
N LEU A 255 -5.80 -78.36 -91.30
CA LEU A 255 -6.14 -77.93 -92.65
C LEU A 255 -4.93 -78.00 -93.59
N ARG A 256 -3.75 -77.59 -93.13
CA ARG A 256 -2.49 -77.76 -93.89
C ARG A 256 -2.21 -79.24 -94.19
N ALA A 257 -2.41 -80.13 -93.22
CA ALA A 257 -2.28 -81.56 -93.43
C ALA A 257 -3.27 -82.09 -94.49
N VAL A 258 -4.55 -81.71 -94.40
CA VAL A 258 -5.57 -82.05 -95.41
C VAL A 258 -5.24 -81.42 -96.77
N GLN A 259 -4.64 -80.23 -96.81
CA GLN A 259 -4.26 -79.57 -98.06
C GLN A 259 -3.05 -80.24 -98.71
N LEU A 260 -2.08 -80.72 -97.94
CA LEU A 260 -0.99 -81.58 -98.42
C LEU A 260 -1.53 -82.92 -98.92
N GLU A 261 -2.51 -83.52 -98.24
CA GLU A 261 -3.20 -84.73 -98.70
C GLU A 261 -3.96 -84.47 -100.00
N ASN A 262 -4.69 -83.35 -100.11
CA ASN A 262 -5.34 -82.92 -101.34
C ASN A 262 -4.34 -82.60 -102.45
N GLN A 263 -3.15 -82.07 -102.16
CA GLN A 263 -2.09 -81.89 -103.15
C GLN A 263 -1.53 -83.23 -103.63
N LEU A 264 -1.37 -84.21 -102.75
CA LEU A 264 -1.01 -85.58 -103.12
C LEU A 264 -2.13 -86.24 -103.94
N LEU A 265 -3.39 -86.02 -103.60
CA LEU A 265 -4.55 -86.47 -104.38
C LEU A 265 -4.65 -85.73 -105.71
N LYS A 266 -4.28 -84.45 -105.77
CA LYS A 266 -4.15 -83.67 -107.01
C LYS A 266 -2.98 -84.13 -107.85
N GLN A 267 -1.82 -84.49 -107.28
CA GLN A 267 -0.74 -85.15 -108.04
C GLN A 267 -1.20 -86.51 -108.59
N LYS A 268 -1.98 -87.27 -107.82
CA LYS A 268 -2.65 -88.50 -108.29
C LYS A 268 -3.70 -88.23 -109.37
N LEU A 269 -4.38 -87.08 -109.33
CA LEU A 269 -5.35 -86.63 -110.34
C LEU A 269 -4.68 -86.02 -111.58
N GLU A 270 -3.51 -85.39 -111.44
CA GLU A 270 -2.67 -84.86 -112.54
C GLU A 270 -1.97 -86.00 -113.29
N THR A 271 -1.70 -87.15 -112.65
CA THR A 271 -1.37 -88.40 -113.38
C THR A 271 -2.59 -89.04 -114.06
N ALA A 272 -3.80 -88.54 -113.80
CA ALA A 272 -5.06 -89.12 -114.26
C ALA A 272 -6.04 -88.03 -114.74
N SER A 273 -5.62 -87.17 -115.69
CA SER A 273 -6.58 -86.44 -116.54
C SER A 273 -5.88 -85.70 -117.70
N THR A 274 -5.78 -86.38 -118.84
CA THR A 274 -5.87 -85.70 -120.14
C THR A 274 -7.30 -85.20 -120.31
N SER A 275 -7.44 -84.01 -120.90
CA SER A 275 -8.66 -83.35 -121.38
C SER A 275 -9.55 -82.71 -120.30
N THR A 276 -9.55 -81.36 -120.21
CA THR A 276 -10.42 -80.42 -120.95
C THR A 276 -11.81 -80.38 -120.28
N SER A 277 -12.46 -79.28 -119.90
CA SER A 277 -12.37 -77.85 -120.22
C SER A 277 -13.13 -77.06 -119.15
N PHE A 278 -12.66 -75.83 -118.91
CA PHE A 278 -13.43 -74.58 -118.93
C PHE A 278 -14.94 -74.64 -118.59
N GLN A 279 -15.33 -74.00 -117.48
CA GLN A 279 -16.50 -73.11 -117.42
C GLN A 279 -16.53 -72.28 -116.13
N GLU A 280 -16.43 -70.97 -116.29
CA GLU A 280 -16.77 -69.94 -115.32
C GLU A 280 -18.26 -70.00 -114.97
N ALA A 281 -18.59 -70.04 -113.66
CA ALA A 281 -19.77 -69.44 -113.02
C ALA A 281 -20.02 -69.95 -111.57
N PRO A 282 -19.18 -69.56 -110.57
CA PRO A 282 -19.71 -69.43 -109.20
C PRO A 282 -19.34 -68.10 -108.50
N ASN A 283 -18.50 -67.25 -109.11
CA ASN A 283 -17.94 -66.07 -108.45
C ASN A 283 -18.97 -64.97 -108.13
N VAL A 284 -20.03 -64.83 -108.93
CA VAL A 284 -21.00 -63.72 -108.76
C VAL A 284 -21.87 -63.92 -107.51
N MET A 285 -22.40 -65.12 -107.28
CA MET A 285 -23.27 -65.40 -106.13
C MET A 285 -22.52 -65.33 -104.77
N HIS A 286 -21.25 -65.75 -104.73
CA HIS A 286 -20.44 -65.65 -103.52
C HIS A 286 -20.03 -64.18 -103.23
N LEU A 287 -19.82 -63.37 -104.26
CA LEU A 287 -19.59 -61.93 -104.12
C LEU A 287 -20.86 -61.22 -103.65
N GLU A 288 -22.03 -61.57 -104.16
CA GLU A 288 -23.32 -61.03 -103.71
C GLU A 288 -23.61 -61.38 -102.25
N LEU A 289 -23.35 -62.62 -101.82
CA LEU A 289 -23.52 -63.02 -100.42
C LEU A 289 -22.53 -62.31 -99.48
N ALA A 290 -21.26 -62.16 -99.89
CA ALA A 290 -20.26 -61.45 -99.13
C ALA A 290 -20.59 -59.94 -99.01
N LEU A 291 -21.15 -59.36 -100.08
CA LEU A 291 -21.60 -57.97 -100.10
C LEU A 291 -22.79 -57.78 -99.15
N ALA A 292 -23.80 -58.67 -99.19
CA ALA A 292 -24.92 -58.67 -98.26
C ALA A 292 -24.49 -58.85 -96.78
N GLN A 293 -23.50 -59.70 -96.51
CA GLN A 293 -22.93 -59.86 -95.16
C GLN A 293 -22.20 -58.60 -94.68
N LYS A 294 -21.46 -57.92 -95.57
CA LYS A 294 -20.79 -56.65 -95.25
C LYS A 294 -21.78 -55.50 -95.07
N GLU A 295 -22.87 -55.46 -95.83
CA GLU A 295 -23.98 -54.52 -95.65
C GLU A 295 -24.72 -54.76 -94.31
N ALA A 296 -24.96 -56.02 -93.94
CA ALA A 296 -25.51 -56.38 -92.64
C ALA A 296 -24.59 -55.97 -91.48
N HIS A 297 -23.28 -56.20 -91.61
CA HIS A 297 -22.31 -55.76 -90.60
C HIS A 297 -22.21 -54.23 -90.52
N LEU A 298 -22.20 -53.52 -91.65
CA LEU A 298 -22.18 -52.06 -91.70
C LEU A 298 -23.44 -51.47 -91.04
N SER A 299 -24.62 -52.01 -91.33
CA SER A 299 -25.86 -51.58 -90.69
C SER A 299 -25.88 -51.86 -89.18
N SER A 300 -25.33 -52.98 -88.72
CA SER A 300 -25.16 -53.26 -87.29
C SER A 300 -24.21 -52.27 -86.61
N SER A 301 -23.03 -52.03 -87.19
CA SER A 301 -22.07 -51.06 -86.66
C SER A 301 -22.59 -49.62 -86.70
N LEU A 302 -23.37 -49.23 -87.72
CA LEU A 302 -24.04 -47.93 -87.77
C LEU A 302 -25.06 -47.79 -86.64
N ARG A 303 -25.83 -48.85 -86.35
CA ARG A 303 -26.79 -48.86 -85.25
C ARG A 303 -26.11 -48.79 -83.88
N GLU A 304 -24.99 -49.48 -83.70
CA GLU A 304 -24.16 -49.38 -82.49
C GLU A 304 -23.57 -47.98 -82.32
N LEU A 305 -23.06 -47.37 -83.40
CA LEU A 305 -22.57 -45.99 -83.39
C LEU A 305 -23.68 -44.99 -83.06
N GLU A 306 -24.88 -45.17 -83.59
CA GLU A 306 -26.06 -44.35 -83.25
C GLU A 306 -26.45 -44.51 -81.78
N ASN A 307 -26.44 -45.74 -81.25
CA ASN A 307 -26.71 -46.00 -79.84
C ASN A 307 -25.69 -45.34 -78.92
N VAL A 308 -24.39 -45.48 -79.22
CA VAL A 308 -23.30 -44.84 -78.45
C VAL A 308 -23.37 -43.32 -78.57
N ARG A 309 -23.70 -42.79 -79.75
CA ARG A 309 -23.91 -41.35 -79.95
C ARG A 309 -25.09 -40.84 -79.14
N ALA A 310 -26.18 -41.60 -79.07
CA ALA A 310 -27.35 -41.26 -78.27
C ALA A 310 -27.05 -41.31 -76.77
N SER A 311 -26.34 -42.32 -76.28
CA SER A 311 -25.95 -42.40 -74.86
C SER A 311 -24.98 -41.29 -74.47
N ALA A 312 -23.98 -40.98 -75.30
CA ALA A 312 -23.05 -39.86 -75.07
C ALA A 312 -23.76 -38.50 -75.12
N ALA A 313 -24.75 -38.32 -76.00
CA ALA A 313 -25.57 -37.11 -76.03
C ALA A 313 -26.44 -36.96 -74.78
N HIS A 314 -27.02 -38.06 -74.28
CA HIS A 314 -27.80 -38.06 -73.05
C HIS A 314 -26.93 -37.75 -71.83
N GLU A 315 -25.76 -38.39 -71.73
CA GLU A 315 -24.81 -38.14 -70.64
C GLU A 315 -24.29 -36.69 -70.67
N LYS A 316 -23.98 -36.15 -71.86
CA LYS A 316 -23.64 -34.73 -72.04
C LYS A 316 -24.77 -33.82 -71.55
N GLN A 317 -26.03 -34.12 -71.89
CA GLN A 317 -27.17 -33.34 -71.41
C GLN A 317 -27.29 -33.36 -69.89
N LEU A 318 -27.12 -34.53 -69.27
CA LEU A 318 -27.16 -34.68 -67.81
C LEU A 318 -26.07 -33.85 -67.13
N TRP A 319 -24.82 -33.94 -67.61
CA TRP A 319 -23.71 -33.15 -67.08
C TRP A 319 -23.91 -31.65 -67.30
N THR A 320 -24.43 -31.22 -68.46
CA THR A 320 -24.74 -29.80 -68.68
C THR A 320 -25.84 -29.29 -67.75
N ALA A 321 -26.84 -30.12 -67.42
CA ALA A 321 -27.87 -29.76 -66.46
C ALA A 321 -27.29 -29.66 -65.03
N GLN A 322 -26.44 -30.61 -64.63
CA GLN A 322 -25.77 -30.56 -63.31
C GLN A 322 -24.85 -29.35 -63.17
N VAL A 323 -24.03 -29.05 -64.18
CA VAL A 323 -23.18 -27.85 -64.20
C VAL A 323 -24.03 -26.59 -64.08
N SER A 324 -25.13 -26.48 -64.83
CA SER A 324 -26.04 -25.34 -64.72
C SER A 324 -26.66 -25.20 -63.32
N THR A 325 -27.02 -26.31 -62.67
CA THR A 325 -27.56 -26.25 -61.30
C THR A 325 -26.50 -25.83 -60.27
N LEU A 326 -25.26 -26.30 -60.43
CA LEU A 326 -24.15 -25.90 -59.55
C LEU A 326 -23.76 -24.44 -59.76
N GLU A 327 -23.73 -23.96 -61.00
CA GLU A 327 -23.51 -22.54 -61.33
C GLU A 327 -24.58 -21.64 -60.68
N ALA A 328 -25.85 -22.06 -60.72
CA ALA A 328 -26.93 -21.34 -60.05
C ALA A 328 -26.78 -21.33 -58.51
N GLN A 329 -26.33 -22.45 -57.92
CA GLN A 329 -26.08 -22.53 -56.48
C GLN A 329 -24.91 -21.62 -56.06
N VAL A 330 -23.80 -21.63 -56.81
CA VAL A 330 -22.65 -20.75 -56.56
C VAL A 330 -23.06 -19.29 -56.64
N ALA A 331 -23.79 -18.88 -57.68
CA ALA A 331 -24.28 -17.51 -57.81
C ALA A 331 -25.20 -17.09 -56.64
N SER A 332 -26.02 -18.02 -56.12
CA SER A 332 -26.89 -17.75 -54.98
C SER A 332 -26.10 -17.57 -53.66
N LEU A 333 -25.05 -18.37 -53.45
CA LEU A 333 -24.16 -18.26 -52.29
C LEU A 333 -23.30 -16.99 -52.35
N GLU A 334 -22.76 -16.64 -53.52
CA GLU A 334 -22.03 -15.39 -53.73
C GLU A 334 -22.90 -14.18 -53.40
N ALA A 335 -24.16 -14.17 -53.83
CA ALA A 335 -25.12 -13.12 -53.49
C ALA A 335 -25.43 -13.06 -51.99
N GLN A 336 -25.52 -14.21 -51.31
CA GLN A 336 -25.73 -14.28 -49.86
C GLN A 336 -24.51 -13.76 -49.08
N ILE A 337 -23.30 -14.13 -49.48
CA ILE A 337 -22.05 -13.63 -48.89
C ILE A 337 -21.94 -12.11 -49.07
N ALA A 338 -22.25 -11.58 -50.25
CA ALA A 338 -22.24 -10.15 -50.50
C ALA A 338 -23.20 -9.40 -49.55
N ARG A 339 -24.43 -9.90 -49.39
CA ARG A 339 -25.42 -9.32 -48.47
C ARG A 339 -24.97 -9.36 -47.01
N LEU A 340 -24.43 -10.48 -46.55
CA LEU A 340 -23.94 -10.61 -45.17
C LEU A 340 -22.75 -9.69 -44.91
N ASN A 341 -21.84 -9.55 -45.88
CA ASN A 341 -20.70 -8.65 -45.77
C ASN A 341 -21.14 -7.18 -45.71
N GLU A 342 -22.15 -6.80 -46.51
CA GLU A 342 -22.71 -5.45 -46.48
C GLU A 342 -23.46 -5.16 -45.17
N GLN A 343 -24.19 -6.14 -44.63
CA GLN A 343 -24.80 -6.05 -43.30
C GLN A 343 -23.75 -5.93 -42.19
N ALA A 344 -22.66 -6.70 -42.25
CA ALA A 344 -21.56 -6.62 -41.29
C ALA A 344 -20.87 -5.24 -41.33
N LYS A 345 -20.64 -4.70 -42.52
CA LYS A 345 -20.09 -3.34 -42.70
C LYS A 345 -21.02 -2.27 -42.15
N ALA A 346 -22.33 -2.38 -42.41
CA ALA A 346 -23.32 -1.45 -41.88
C ALA A 346 -23.41 -1.51 -40.34
N ALA A 347 -23.36 -2.72 -39.76
CA ALA A 347 -23.34 -2.91 -38.31
C ALA A 347 -22.06 -2.35 -37.67
N ALA A 348 -20.90 -2.55 -38.30
CA ALA A 348 -19.63 -1.98 -37.84
C ALA A 348 -19.65 -0.45 -37.89
N ALA A 349 -20.19 0.15 -38.96
CA ALA A 349 -20.35 1.59 -39.07
C ALA A 349 -21.31 2.17 -38.02
N ALA A 350 -22.42 1.47 -37.73
CA ALA A 350 -23.36 1.86 -36.68
C ALA A 350 -22.75 1.78 -35.27
N ALA A 351 -21.96 0.74 -34.99
CA ALA A 351 -21.23 0.59 -33.74
C ALA A 351 -20.17 1.71 -33.59
N ALA A 352 -19.42 2.00 -34.64
CA ALA A 352 -18.46 3.11 -34.65
C ALA A 352 -19.14 4.46 -34.39
N ALA A 353 -20.30 4.72 -35.00
CA ALA A 353 -21.06 5.95 -34.81
C ALA A 353 -21.61 6.12 -33.39
N GLN A 354 -21.88 5.04 -32.66
CA GLN A 354 -22.27 5.10 -31.24
C GLN A 354 -21.09 5.35 -30.30
N VAL A 355 -19.91 4.82 -30.62
CA VAL A 355 -18.71 4.95 -29.78
C VAL A 355 -18.05 6.32 -29.94
N GLN A 356 -18.11 6.91 -31.13
CA GLN A 356 -17.48 8.20 -31.43
C GLN A 356 -17.85 9.34 -30.45
N PRO A 357 -19.14 9.64 -30.15
CA PRO A 357 -19.48 10.73 -29.23
C PRO A 357 -19.05 10.46 -27.78
N VAL A 358 -19.01 9.19 -27.37
CA VAL A 358 -18.51 8.80 -26.03
C VAL A 358 -17.00 9.01 -25.96
N GLN A 359 -16.28 8.68 -27.04
CA GLN A 359 -14.85 8.93 -27.13
C GLN A 359 -14.53 10.43 -27.16
N ASP A 360 -15.28 11.23 -27.92
CA ASP A 360 -15.08 12.68 -28.01
C ASP A 360 -15.36 13.38 -26.67
N THR A 361 -16.40 12.95 -25.94
CA THR A 361 -16.70 13.47 -24.59
C THR A 361 -15.66 13.06 -23.56
N ALA A 362 -15.14 11.83 -23.63
CA ALA A 362 -14.04 11.37 -22.79
C ALA A 362 -12.76 12.17 -23.06
N ASN A 363 -12.42 12.40 -24.33
CA ASN A 363 -11.26 13.19 -24.74
C ASN A 363 -11.37 14.66 -24.31
N ALA A 364 -12.55 15.27 -24.46
CA ALA A 364 -12.80 16.63 -23.99
C ALA A 364 -12.64 16.76 -22.46
N ARG A 365 -13.10 15.74 -21.72
CA ARG A 365 -12.96 15.71 -20.26
C ARG A 365 -11.52 15.49 -19.81
N MET A 366 -10.76 14.66 -20.53
CA MET A 366 -9.32 14.50 -20.33
C MET A 366 -8.57 15.82 -20.54
N ALA A 367 -8.85 16.54 -21.63
CA ALA A 367 -8.22 17.83 -21.92
C ALA A 367 -8.54 18.90 -20.85
N GLU A 368 -9.78 18.92 -20.34
CA GLU A 368 -10.16 19.84 -19.25
C GLU A 368 -9.45 19.48 -17.93
N LEU A 369 -9.33 18.19 -17.61
CA LEU A 369 -8.58 17.74 -16.43
C LEU A 369 -7.08 18.08 -16.54
N GLU A 370 -6.48 17.91 -17.72
CA GLU A 370 -5.08 18.30 -17.96
C GLU A 370 -4.87 19.80 -17.76
N LYS A 371 -5.81 20.63 -18.23
CA LYS A 371 -5.78 22.08 -18.02
C LYS A 371 -5.89 22.46 -16.54
N GLN A 372 -6.78 21.80 -15.79
CA GLN A 372 -6.92 22.01 -14.35
C GLN A 372 -5.66 21.59 -13.59
N LEU A 373 -5.04 20.47 -13.98
CA LEU A 373 -3.82 19.98 -13.37
C LEU A 373 -2.64 20.91 -13.67
N ALA A 374 -2.53 21.42 -14.89
CA ALA A 374 -1.55 22.43 -15.26
C ALA A 374 -1.72 23.73 -14.47
N PHE A 375 -2.95 24.21 -14.31
CA PHE A 375 -3.27 25.39 -13.51
C PHE A 375 -2.88 25.20 -12.03
N ASN A 376 -3.25 24.08 -11.42
CA ASN A 376 -2.89 23.78 -10.04
C ASN A 376 -1.37 23.67 -9.86
N ASN A 377 -0.66 23.01 -10.78
CA ASN A 377 0.80 22.95 -10.76
C ASN A 377 1.45 24.34 -10.85
N GLN A 378 0.91 25.23 -11.68
CA GLN A 378 1.39 26.60 -11.76
C GLN A 378 1.17 27.35 -10.45
N GLN A 379 0.00 27.21 -9.80
CA GLN A 379 -0.26 27.80 -8.50
C GLN A 379 0.70 27.29 -7.41
N TRP A 380 0.94 25.97 -7.37
CA TRP A 380 1.90 25.38 -6.44
C TRP A 380 3.32 25.91 -6.66
N GLN A 381 3.73 26.06 -7.92
CA GLN A 381 5.03 26.65 -8.25
C GLN A 381 5.14 28.12 -7.81
N THR A 382 4.08 28.92 -8.00
CA THR A 382 4.08 30.31 -7.54
C THR A 382 4.17 30.40 -6.02
N GLN A 383 3.40 29.58 -5.30
CA GLN A 383 3.45 29.53 -3.82
C GLN A 383 4.82 29.08 -3.33
N GLN A 384 5.42 28.08 -3.99
CA GLN A 384 6.77 27.63 -3.66
C GLN A 384 7.80 28.74 -3.88
N SER A 385 7.70 29.48 -4.98
CA SER A 385 8.61 30.60 -5.25
C SER A 385 8.46 31.74 -4.23
N GLU A 386 7.23 32.00 -3.78
CA GLU A 386 6.94 33.03 -2.78
C GLU A 386 7.46 32.64 -1.40
N LEU A 387 7.28 31.37 -0.97
CA LEU A 387 7.89 30.86 0.26
C LEU A 387 9.43 30.93 0.22
N ILE A 388 10.03 30.59 -0.92
CA ILE A 388 11.49 30.67 -1.09
C ILE A 388 11.96 32.12 -0.95
N ALA A 389 11.25 33.08 -1.57
CA ALA A 389 11.57 34.50 -1.44
C ALA A 389 11.46 34.99 0.01
N GLN A 390 10.41 34.57 0.73
CA GLN A 390 10.24 34.90 2.15
C GLN A 390 11.36 34.31 3.02
N LEU A 391 11.77 33.06 2.76
CA LEU A 391 12.90 32.44 3.46
C LEU A 391 14.22 33.20 3.21
N GLN A 392 14.49 33.61 1.97
CA GLN A 392 15.67 34.41 1.64
C GLN A 392 15.65 35.77 2.34
N GLU A 393 14.50 36.41 2.45
CA GLU A 393 14.35 37.67 3.18
C GLU A 393 14.61 37.50 4.68
N GLN A 394 14.07 36.43 5.29
CA GLN A 394 14.34 36.09 6.68
C GLN A 394 15.82 35.78 6.93
N GLU A 395 16.46 35.02 6.03
CA GLU A 395 17.91 34.77 6.10
C GLU A 395 18.73 36.06 6.02
N ALA A 396 18.36 37.00 5.15
CA ALA A 396 19.00 38.30 5.05
C ALA A 396 18.81 39.14 6.32
N GLN A 397 17.61 39.14 6.91
CA GLN A 397 17.34 39.80 8.19
C GLN A 397 18.16 39.21 9.34
N LEU A 398 18.27 37.88 9.40
CA LEU A 398 19.10 37.18 10.39
C LEU A 398 20.59 37.46 10.19
N ALA A 399 21.07 37.51 8.94
CA ALA A 399 22.44 37.89 8.63
C ALA A 399 22.73 39.33 9.11
N HIS A 400 21.79 40.26 8.89
CA HIS A 400 21.90 41.63 9.38
C HIS A 400 21.93 41.69 10.93
N GLN A 401 21.03 40.97 11.60
CA GLN A 401 21.02 40.89 13.07
C GLN A 401 22.33 40.30 13.62
N ARG A 402 22.87 39.25 13.00
CA ARG A 402 24.19 38.69 13.36
C ARG A 402 25.31 39.72 13.21
N GLN A 403 25.29 40.52 12.16
CA GLN A 403 26.27 41.58 11.95
C GLN A 403 26.18 42.67 13.03
N VAL A 404 24.96 43.08 13.41
CA VAL A 404 24.73 44.05 14.49
C VAL A 404 25.19 43.49 15.84
N ILE A 405 24.90 42.23 16.13
CA ILE A 405 25.39 41.55 17.35
C ILE A 405 26.91 41.54 17.38
N ALA A 406 27.58 41.17 16.28
CA ALA A 406 29.04 41.19 16.20
C ALA A 406 29.64 42.59 16.40
N GLN A 407 28.97 43.64 15.89
CA GLN A 407 29.38 45.03 16.13
C GLN A 407 29.21 45.43 17.60
N LEU A 408 28.10 45.04 18.23
CA LEU A 408 27.82 45.29 19.64
C LEU A 408 28.81 44.55 20.55
N GLU A 409 29.12 43.28 20.25
CA GLU A 409 30.13 42.49 20.95
C GLU A 409 31.53 43.12 20.81
N ALA A 410 31.92 43.56 19.61
CA ALA A 410 33.19 44.27 19.40
C ALA A 410 33.27 45.62 20.14
N THR A 411 32.16 46.34 20.28
CA THR A 411 32.11 47.55 21.13
C THR A 411 32.14 47.22 22.62
N LEU A 412 31.56 46.09 23.04
CA LEU A 412 31.60 45.63 24.42
C LEU A 412 33.02 45.20 24.82
N GLU A 413 33.72 44.46 23.97
CA GLU A 413 35.13 44.08 24.19
C GLU A 413 36.05 45.30 24.25
N ARG A 414 35.75 46.37 23.51
CA ARG A 414 36.47 47.65 23.60
C ARG A 414 36.13 48.46 24.86
N ALA A 415 34.99 48.17 25.50
CA ALA A 415 34.50 48.88 26.68
C ALA A 415 34.85 48.17 28.01
N VAL A 416 35.39 46.95 27.99
CA VAL A 416 35.92 46.28 29.19
C VAL A 416 37.35 46.78 29.45
N PRO A 417 37.60 47.58 30.50
CA PRO A 417 38.95 47.90 30.92
C PRO A 417 39.57 46.64 31.54
N SER A 418 40.73 46.24 31.04
CA SER A 418 41.55 45.23 31.69
C SER A 418 42.03 45.76 33.05
N GLU A 419 41.47 45.27 34.15
CA GLU A 419 42.14 45.35 35.44
C GLU A 419 42.13 43.99 36.12
N SER A 420 43.33 43.42 36.19
CA SER A 420 43.71 42.51 37.27
C SER A 420 45.17 42.81 37.62
N THR A 421 45.38 43.64 38.63
CA THR A 421 46.32 43.40 39.74
C THR A 421 46.26 44.53 40.75
N ASP A 422 45.89 44.13 41.97
CA ASP A 422 46.44 44.55 43.25
C ASP A 422 45.48 45.19 44.26
N ALA A 423 45.61 44.61 45.45
CA ALA A 423 44.89 44.88 46.66
C ALA A 423 45.07 46.33 47.15
N SER A 424 43.98 46.90 47.67
CA SER A 424 43.91 47.68 48.91
C SER A 424 42.95 48.86 48.79
N ALA A 425 41.77 48.73 49.42
CA ALA A 425 40.95 49.80 50.01
C ALA A 425 39.51 49.27 50.21
N ILE A 426 39.29 48.35 51.13
CA ILE A 426 38.74 48.70 52.46
C ILE A 426 38.89 50.20 52.75
N LEU A 427 37.88 51.01 52.40
CA LEU A 427 37.40 52.22 53.10
C LEU A 427 36.62 53.13 52.11
N GLY A 428 35.32 52.89 51.93
CA GLY A 428 34.54 53.74 51.03
C GLY A 428 33.06 53.41 50.91
N GLY A 429 32.43 52.92 51.98
CA GLY A 429 30.97 52.97 52.06
C GLY A 429 30.52 54.42 52.21
N VAL A 430 29.53 54.84 51.42
CA VAL A 430 28.41 55.77 51.78
C VAL A 430 27.87 56.64 50.60
N LEU A 431 28.45 56.68 49.38
CA LEU A 431 27.97 57.69 48.39
C LEU A 431 27.68 57.28 46.93
N LEU A 432 27.45 56.00 46.59
CA LEU A 432 27.09 55.60 45.21
C LEU A 432 25.97 54.56 45.15
N GLU A 433 24.78 54.91 45.64
CA GLU A 433 23.64 53.98 45.75
C GLU A 433 22.73 53.90 44.51
N ASN A 434 23.16 54.42 43.34
CA ASN A 434 22.25 54.54 42.19
C ASN A 434 22.74 53.91 40.86
N ASP A 435 23.98 53.40 40.79
CA ASP A 435 24.56 52.85 39.54
C ASP A 435 24.64 51.32 39.52
N GLN A 436 24.96 50.68 40.64
CA GLN A 436 25.04 49.20 40.71
C GLN A 436 23.68 48.50 40.55
N THR A 437 22.58 49.15 40.93
CA THR A 437 21.21 48.62 40.73
C THR A 437 20.76 48.71 39.27
N LYS A 438 21.30 49.65 38.49
CA LYS A 438 21.06 49.75 37.05
C LYS A 438 21.85 48.71 36.27
N GLU A 439 23.13 48.50 36.62
CA GLU A 439 23.95 47.43 36.02
C GLU A 439 23.40 46.04 36.31
N THR A 440 22.99 45.76 37.55
CA THR A 440 22.38 44.45 37.89
C THR A 440 21.02 44.23 37.20
N LYS A 441 20.20 45.27 37.03
CA LYS A 441 18.97 45.21 36.22
C LYS A 441 19.25 45.07 34.72
N LEU A 442 20.27 45.74 34.20
CA LEU A 442 20.67 45.62 32.80
C LEU A 442 21.16 44.19 32.50
N VAL A 443 21.99 43.62 33.38
CA VAL A 443 22.49 42.25 33.27
C VAL A 443 21.37 41.21 33.38
N SER A 444 20.34 41.45 34.20
CA SER A 444 19.17 40.55 34.27
C SER A 444 18.29 40.63 33.03
N ILE A 445 18.09 41.83 32.47
CA ILE A 445 17.37 42.02 31.20
C ILE A 445 18.15 41.39 30.04
N MET A 446 19.48 41.54 30.01
CA MET A 446 20.32 40.90 29.00
C MET A 446 20.35 39.37 29.13
N ARG A 447 20.31 38.82 30.35
CA ARG A 447 20.09 37.37 30.56
C ARG A 447 18.75 36.93 30.00
N GLN A 448 17.69 37.66 30.29
CA GLN A 448 16.35 37.33 29.79
C GLN A 448 16.25 37.45 28.26
N GLN A 449 16.89 38.44 27.65
CA GLN A 449 16.96 38.58 26.19
C GLN A 449 17.77 37.46 25.54
N ARG A 450 18.90 37.08 26.15
CA ARG A 450 19.71 35.93 25.71
C ARG A 450 18.93 34.62 25.80
N ASP A 451 18.19 34.39 26.88
CA ASP A 451 17.40 33.18 27.05
C ASP A 451 16.26 33.13 26.02
N ARG A 452 15.57 34.24 25.77
CA ARG A 452 14.58 34.35 24.67
C ARG A 452 15.18 34.11 23.29
N LEU A 453 16.40 34.59 23.04
CA LEU A 453 17.10 34.35 21.77
C LEU A 453 17.51 32.88 21.65
N LYS A 454 17.94 32.23 22.74
CA LYS A 454 18.22 30.80 22.75
C LYS A 454 16.97 29.97 22.47
N ASP A 455 15.83 30.36 23.04
CA ASP A 455 14.56 29.68 22.80
C ASP A 455 14.11 29.85 21.35
N LYS A 456 14.23 31.06 20.78
CA LYS A 456 13.97 31.28 19.34
C LYS A 456 14.91 30.49 18.43
N VAL A 457 16.19 30.36 18.78
CA VAL A 457 17.15 29.54 18.01
C VAL A 457 16.75 28.08 18.06
N LYS A 458 16.33 27.57 19.22
CA LYS A 458 15.81 26.19 19.34
C LYS A 458 14.55 25.98 18.52
N GLU A 459 13.62 26.93 18.55
CA GLU A 459 12.37 26.88 17.78
C GLU A 459 12.66 26.89 16.27
N MET A 460 13.57 27.76 15.82
CA MET A 460 14.04 27.77 14.44
C MET A 460 14.74 26.47 14.03
N ASP A 461 15.56 25.89 14.91
CA ASP A 461 16.20 24.60 14.64
C ASP A 461 15.15 23.49 14.50
N THR A 462 14.10 23.49 15.33
CA THR A 462 13.00 22.53 15.20
C THR A 462 12.22 22.72 13.90
N ASP A 463 11.95 23.95 13.49
CA ASP A 463 11.26 24.26 12.23
C ASP A 463 12.12 23.86 11.01
N LEU A 464 13.44 24.07 11.07
CA LEU A 464 14.37 23.63 10.04
C LEU A 464 14.38 22.11 9.90
N HIS A 465 14.34 21.37 11.02
CA HIS A 465 14.28 19.91 10.99
C HIS A 465 12.94 19.42 10.42
N ALA A 466 11.83 20.07 10.78
CA ALA A 466 10.51 19.76 10.23
C ALA A 466 10.44 20.03 8.71
N ALA A 467 11.00 21.16 8.25
CA ALA A 467 11.07 21.50 6.83
C ALA A 467 11.95 20.52 6.04
N LEU A 468 13.08 20.09 6.60
CA LEU A 468 13.95 19.06 5.99
C LEU A 468 13.27 17.69 5.92
N ALA A 469 12.51 17.30 6.95
CA ALA A 469 11.72 16.09 6.94
C ALA A 469 10.62 16.13 5.87
N ALA A 470 9.89 17.24 5.77
CA ALA A 470 8.89 17.46 4.72
C ALA A 470 9.50 17.41 3.31
N LYS A 471 10.65 18.04 3.10
CA LYS A 471 11.41 17.95 1.84
C LYS A 471 11.78 16.51 1.51
N HIS A 472 12.24 15.73 2.49
CA HIS A 472 12.58 14.32 2.28
C HIS A 472 11.35 13.50 1.90
N GLN A 473 10.23 13.69 2.59
CA GLN A 473 8.96 13.00 2.29
C GLN A 473 8.44 13.34 0.89
N LEU A 474 8.47 14.62 0.49
CA LEU A 474 8.11 15.05 -0.87
C LEU A 474 9.03 14.44 -1.92
N THR A 475 10.33 14.37 -1.66
CA THR A 475 11.30 13.75 -2.59
C THR A 475 11.02 12.25 -2.76
N THR A 476 10.71 11.55 -1.68
CA THR A 476 10.35 10.12 -1.73
C THR A 476 9.04 9.91 -2.49
N ARG A 477 8.04 10.77 -2.28
CA ARG A 477 6.77 10.71 -3.00
C ARG A 477 6.92 11.02 -4.49
N LEU A 478 7.81 11.95 -4.85
CA LEU A 478 8.14 12.26 -6.23
C LEU A 478 8.78 11.04 -6.92
N LYS A 479 9.74 10.37 -6.27
CA LYS A 479 10.34 9.12 -6.77
C LYS A 479 9.33 7.99 -6.90
N GLN A 480 8.40 7.88 -5.96
CA GLN A 480 7.32 6.89 -6.01
C GLN A 480 6.38 7.15 -7.19
N LEU A 481 5.95 8.40 -7.37
CA LEU A 481 5.12 8.80 -8.52
C LEU A 481 5.86 8.60 -9.86
N GLU A 482 7.18 8.86 -9.92
CA GLU A 482 7.99 8.54 -11.10
C GLU A 482 8.00 7.03 -11.39
N HIS A 483 8.07 6.19 -10.37
CA HIS A 483 8.00 4.74 -10.52
C HIS A 483 6.63 4.28 -11.03
N GLU A 484 5.56 4.77 -10.41
CA GLU A 484 4.18 4.46 -10.79
C GLU A 484 3.85 4.96 -12.21
N ASN A 485 4.34 6.14 -12.59
CA ASN A 485 4.20 6.68 -13.95
C ASN A 485 4.92 5.81 -15.00
N VAL A 486 6.12 5.30 -14.70
CA VAL A 486 6.84 4.37 -15.59
C VAL A 486 6.12 3.03 -15.69
N GLU A 487 5.53 2.53 -14.60
CA GLU A 487 4.74 1.29 -14.60
C GLU A 487 3.44 1.46 -15.42
N LEU A 488 2.79 2.61 -15.33
CA LEU A 488 1.63 2.96 -16.16
C LEU A 488 1.98 2.96 -17.65
N VAL A 489 3.13 3.53 -18.04
CA VAL A 489 3.61 3.47 -19.43
C VAL A 489 3.85 2.02 -19.87
N GLN A 490 4.39 1.17 -19.00
CA GLN A 490 4.57 -0.26 -19.28
C GLN A 490 3.22 -0.96 -19.52
N LYS A 491 2.22 -0.70 -18.66
CA LYS A 491 0.86 -1.27 -18.81
C LYS A 491 0.18 -0.76 -20.07
N MET A 492 0.26 0.53 -20.37
CA MET A 492 -0.25 1.14 -21.61
C MET A 492 0.35 0.47 -22.85
N ARG A 493 1.67 0.22 -22.85
CA ARG A 493 2.35 -0.45 -23.96
C ARG A 493 1.93 -1.91 -24.09
N TYR A 494 1.79 -2.64 -22.98
CA TYR A 494 1.31 -4.02 -22.99
C TYR A 494 -0.11 -4.13 -23.55
N VAL A 495 -1.01 -3.24 -23.11
CA VAL A 495 -2.39 -3.18 -23.61
C VAL A 495 -2.41 -2.77 -25.08
N SER A 496 -1.66 -1.75 -25.49
CA SER A 496 -1.54 -1.32 -26.90
C SER A 496 -1.00 -2.44 -27.81
N ASN A 497 -0.01 -3.20 -27.34
CA ASN A 497 0.53 -4.34 -28.10
C ASN A 497 -0.46 -5.51 -28.19
N SER A 498 -1.34 -5.67 -27.20
CA SER A 498 -2.40 -6.68 -27.22
C SER A 498 -3.60 -6.31 -28.10
N THR A 499 -3.83 -5.02 -28.33
CA THR A 499 -4.97 -4.51 -29.12
C THR A 499 -4.59 -4.12 -30.55
N GLY A 500 -3.30 -4.16 -30.91
CA GLY A 500 -2.81 -3.85 -32.27
C GLY A 500 -2.99 -2.39 -32.68
N ALA A 501 -3.41 -1.50 -31.76
CA ALA A 501 -3.62 -0.09 -32.01
C ALA A 501 -2.36 0.70 -31.63
N THR A 502 -1.74 1.35 -32.63
CA THR A 502 -0.70 2.37 -32.41
C THR A 502 -1.35 3.62 -31.82
N PRO A 503 -1.00 4.03 -30.59
CA PRO A 503 -1.57 5.21 -29.98
C PRO A 503 -0.86 6.43 -30.58
N ASP A 504 -1.57 7.17 -31.43
CA ASP A 504 -1.19 8.54 -31.78
C ASP A 504 -1.71 9.44 -30.66
N VAL A 505 -0.88 9.64 -29.64
CA VAL A 505 -1.21 10.50 -28.49
C VAL A 505 -0.05 11.44 -28.25
N GLU A 506 -0.18 12.66 -28.79
CA GLU A 506 0.63 13.82 -28.46
C GLU A 506 0.61 14.09 -26.95
N ALA A 507 1.70 13.76 -26.23
CA ALA A 507 1.97 14.35 -24.92
C ALA A 507 3.47 14.24 -24.59
N GLY A 508 4.19 15.37 -24.62
CA GLY A 508 5.62 15.44 -24.29
C GLY A 508 5.99 14.93 -22.88
N SER A 509 5.01 14.76 -21.98
CA SER A 509 5.20 14.14 -20.66
C SER A 509 5.35 12.61 -20.75
N LEU A 510 4.59 11.97 -21.64
CA LEU A 510 4.68 10.51 -21.88
C LEU A 510 6.05 10.16 -22.46
N HIS A 511 6.57 10.98 -23.37
CA HIS A 511 7.90 10.76 -23.96
C HIS A 511 9.01 10.77 -22.90
N LYS A 512 8.93 11.63 -21.87
CA LYS A 512 9.91 11.65 -20.77
C LYS A 512 9.90 10.33 -19.98
N TYR A 513 8.71 9.85 -19.62
CA TYR A 513 8.57 8.59 -18.89
C TYR A 513 8.82 7.36 -19.77
N GLN A 514 8.59 7.47 -21.08
CA GLN A 514 8.94 6.47 -22.08
C GLN A 514 10.45 6.38 -22.29
N THR A 515 11.17 7.50 -22.34
CA THR A 515 12.64 7.49 -22.34
C THR A 515 13.20 6.92 -21.03
N LEU A 516 12.62 7.25 -19.87
CA LEU A 516 13.01 6.66 -18.59
C LEU A 516 12.70 5.16 -18.52
N TYR A 517 11.61 4.72 -19.15
CA TYR A 517 11.28 3.31 -19.31
C TYR A 517 12.28 2.59 -20.21
N ASP A 518 12.54 3.11 -21.40
CA ASP A 518 13.45 2.50 -22.38
C ASP A 518 14.90 2.46 -21.82
N GLU A 519 15.33 3.50 -21.10
CA GLU A 519 16.63 3.54 -20.40
C GLU A 519 16.71 2.52 -19.25
N ARG A 520 15.61 2.31 -18.51
CA ARG A 520 15.56 1.36 -17.40
C ARG A 520 15.42 -0.09 -17.87
N MET A 521 14.72 -0.33 -18.97
CA MET A 521 14.43 -1.67 -19.50
C MET A 521 15.32 -2.11 -20.64
N ASN A 522 16.31 -1.32 -21.07
CA ASN A 522 17.28 -1.77 -22.06
C ASN A 522 18.17 -2.89 -21.49
N PRO A 523 17.99 -4.16 -21.91
CA PRO A 523 18.77 -5.28 -21.39
C PRO A 523 20.26 -5.14 -21.71
N PHE A 524 20.61 -4.40 -22.76
CA PHE A 524 21.99 -4.16 -23.15
C PHE A 524 22.70 -3.13 -22.26
N ASP A 525 21.99 -2.14 -21.72
CA ASP A 525 22.60 -1.17 -20.80
C ASP A 525 22.81 -1.78 -19.41
N GLN A 526 21.86 -2.58 -18.92
CA GLN A 526 22.04 -3.36 -17.70
C GLN A 526 23.19 -4.37 -17.86
N PHE A 527 23.25 -5.08 -18.99
CA PHE A 527 24.35 -5.99 -19.28
C PHE A 527 25.69 -5.25 -19.39
N LYS A 528 25.76 -4.11 -20.07
CA LYS A 528 26.96 -3.28 -20.18
C LYS A 528 27.40 -2.72 -18.82
N GLN A 529 26.47 -2.36 -17.94
CA GLN A 529 26.77 -1.95 -16.58
C GLN A 529 27.30 -3.13 -15.74
N MET A 530 26.67 -4.29 -15.80
CA MET A 530 27.13 -5.52 -15.12
C MET A 530 28.49 -5.99 -15.65
N GLU A 531 28.72 -5.91 -16.95
CA GLU A 531 29.99 -6.27 -17.58
C GLU A 531 31.09 -5.25 -17.25
N SER A 532 30.76 -3.95 -17.22
CA SER A 532 31.72 -2.91 -16.82
C SER A 532 32.11 -3.02 -15.34
N THR A 533 31.17 -3.39 -14.46
CA THR A 533 31.44 -3.60 -13.04
C THR A 533 32.20 -4.90 -12.81
N ALA A 534 31.90 -5.97 -13.56
CA ALA A 534 32.68 -7.20 -13.57
C ALA A 534 34.11 -6.97 -14.08
N ARG A 535 34.29 -6.21 -15.17
CA ARG A 535 35.62 -5.82 -15.67
C ARG A 535 36.38 -4.98 -14.65
N VAL A 536 35.73 -4.01 -14.00
CA VAL A 536 36.36 -3.22 -12.92
C VAL A 536 36.68 -4.07 -11.70
N ALA A 537 35.87 -5.08 -11.37
CA ALA A 537 36.11 -6.00 -10.26
C ALA A 537 37.34 -6.89 -10.53
N GLN A 538 37.58 -7.29 -11.78
CA GLN A 538 38.73 -8.09 -12.20
C GLN A 538 40.06 -7.31 -12.30
N LEU A 539 40.05 -5.98 -12.15
CA LEU A 539 41.28 -5.17 -12.17
C LEU A 539 42.11 -5.29 -10.89
N ASN A 540 43.42 -5.19 -11.05
CA ASN A 540 44.40 -5.13 -9.98
C ASN A 540 44.10 -3.92 -9.05
N PRO A 541 44.25 -4.00 -7.72
CA PRO A 541 44.05 -2.89 -6.79
C PRO A 541 44.75 -1.57 -7.19
N LEU A 542 45.95 -1.63 -7.79
CA LEU A 542 46.63 -0.43 -8.30
C LEU A 542 45.90 0.19 -9.50
N ASP A 543 45.41 -0.63 -10.42
CA ASP A 543 44.63 -0.17 -11.57
C ASP A 543 43.27 0.38 -11.14
N LYS A 544 42.67 -0.14 -10.06
CA LYS A 544 41.44 0.41 -9.46
C LYS A 544 41.66 1.81 -8.90
N ILE A 545 42.76 2.02 -8.17
CA ILE A 545 43.13 3.34 -7.65
C ILE A 545 43.39 4.31 -8.81
N LEU A 546 44.08 3.85 -9.85
CA LEU A 546 44.34 4.64 -11.05
C LEU A 546 43.05 4.99 -11.77
N LEU A 547 42.12 4.05 -11.97
CA LEU A 547 40.82 4.29 -12.61
C LEU A 547 39.94 5.26 -11.81
N VAL A 548 39.96 5.18 -10.48
CA VAL A 548 39.23 6.12 -9.61
C VAL A 548 39.86 7.51 -9.68
N SER A 549 41.19 7.61 -9.62
CA SER A 549 41.90 8.89 -9.76
C SER A 549 41.69 9.52 -11.14
N ALA A 550 41.72 8.71 -12.21
CA ALA A 550 41.47 9.15 -13.58
C ALA A 550 40.01 9.60 -13.76
N ARG A 551 39.03 8.87 -13.21
CA ARG A 551 37.63 9.33 -13.23
C ARG A 551 37.43 10.62 -12.47
N LEU A 552 38.05 10.79 -11.32
CA LEU A 552 37.95 12.01 -10.51
C LEU A 552 38.54 13.21 -11.24
N ILE A 553 39.65 13.01 -11.96
CA ILE A 553 40.27 14.05 -12.79
C ILE A 553 39.43 14.34 -14.04
N LEU A 554 38.78 13.34 -14.65
CA LEU A 554 37.97 13.53 -15.85
C LEU A 554 36.52 13.96 -15.57
N SER A 555 35.98 13.75 -14.37
CA SER A 555 34.57 14.03 -14.06
C SER A 555 34.29 15.52 -13.88
N HIS A 556 35.24 16.31 -13.39
CA HIS A 556 35.03 17.73 -13.14
C HIS A 556 35.56 18.59 -14.30
N PRO A 557 34.80 19.60 -14.79
CA PRO A 557 35.28 20.50 -15.84
C PRO A 557 36.55 21.28 -15.44
N TYR A 558 36.71 21.65 -14.17
CA TYR A 558 37.88 22.38 -13.67
C TYR A 558 39.14 21.52 -13.60
N THR A 559 39.03 20.25 -13.19
CA THR A 559 40.18 19.32 -13.15
C THR A 559 40.68 18.99 -14.55
N ARG A 560 39.78 18.90 -15.53
CA ARG A 560 40.14 18.74 -16.95
C ARG A 560 40.92 19.94 -17.48
N MET A 561 40.48 21.17 -17.20
CA MET A 561 41.20 22.38 -17.58
C MET A 561 42.54 22.47 -16.85
N GLY A 562 42.60 22.10 -15.57
CA GLY A 562 43.83 22.03 -14.79
C GLY A 562 44.85 21.05 -15.37
N LEU A 563 44.43 19.85 -15.79
CA LEU A 563 45.31 18.85 -16.41
C LEU A 563 45.85 19.33 -17.77
N LEU A 564 45.01 20.02 -18.56
CA LEU A 564 45.44 20.60 -19.84
C LEU A 564 46.49 21.69 -19.61
N VAL A 565 46.26 22.59 -18.65
CA VAL A 565 47.24 23.63 -18.27
C VAL A 565 48.53 22.98 -17.75
N TYR A 566 48.43 21.93 -16.94
CA TYR A 566 49.59 21.19 -16.44
C TYR A 566 50.39 20.55 -17.57
N LEU A 567 49.74 19.88 -18.53
CA LEU A 567 50.41 19.31 -19.71
C LEU A 567 51.05 20.38 -20.59
N LEU A 568 50.40 21.54 -20.74
CA LEU A 568 50.92 22.66 -21.52
C LEU A 568 52.15 23.28 -20.84
N LEU A 569 52.12 23.45 -19.52
CA LEU A 569 53.28 23.87 -18.73
C LEU A 569 54.43 22.86 -18.82
N LEU A 570 54.12 21.56 -18.77
CA LEU A 570 55.12 20.51 -18.92
C LEU A 570 55.76 20.54 -20.31
N HIS A 571 54.97 20.68 -21.38
CA HIS A 571 55.50 20.83 -22.72
C HIS A 571 56.33 22.11 -22.88
N LEU A 572 55.88 23.22 -22.29
CA LEU A 572 56.64 24.48 -22.29
C LEU A 572 57.96 24.34 -21.53
N LEU A 573 57.99 23.60 -20.43
CA LEU A 573 59.20 23.27 -19.69
C LEU A 573 60.13 22.36 -20.48
N VAL A 574 59.61 21.34 -21.18
CA VAL A 574 60.41 20.48 -22.07
C VAL A 574 60.98 21.28 -23.23
N VAL A 575 60.20 22.17 -23.85
CA VAL A 575 60.68 23.05 -24.92
C VAL A 575 61.71 24.04 -24.40
N LEU A 576 61.52 24.60 -23.20
CA LEU A 576 62.48 25.52 -22.58
C LEU A 576 63.79 24.80 -22.25
N THR A 577 63.73 23.59 -21.70
CA THR A 577 64.93 22.79 -21.39
C THR A 577 65.66 22.38 -22.66
N LEU A 578 64.94 21.98 -23.72
CA LEU A 578 65.52 21.73 -25.03
C LEU A 578 66.14 23.00 -25.63
N TYR A 579 65.44 24.13 -25.60
CA TYR A 579 65.94 25.42 -26.07
C TYR A 579 67.20 25.84 -25.33
N LEU A 580 67.21 25.71 -23.99
CA LEU A 580 68.37 26.03 -23.17
C LEU A 580 69.53 25.08 -23.47
N SER A 581 69.27 23.78 -23.61
CA SER A 581 70.30 22.80 -24.00
C SER A 581 70.87 23.09 -25.40
N MET A 582 70.03 23.49 -26.34
CA MET A 582 70.45 23.84 -27.71
C MET A 582 71.26 25.14 -27.71
N HIS A 583 70.87 26.13 -26.90
CA HIS A 583 71.62 27.38 -26.75
C HIS A 583 72.96 27.17 -26.03
N LEU A 584 73.01 26.33 -25.01
CA LEU A 584 74.26 25.90 -24.36
C LEU A 584 75.18 25.16 -25.33
N CYS A 585 74.64 24.31 -26.19
CA CYS A 585 75.42 23.61 -27.22
C CYS A 585 75.90 24.55 -28.34
N ASN A 586 75.09 25.55 -28.71
CA ASN A 586 75.47 26.55 -29.72
C ASN A 586 76.55 27.52 -29.20
N ILE A 587 76.54 27.84 -27.90
CA ILE A 587 77.63 28.60 -27.26
C ILE A 587 78.93 27.78 -27.21
N SER A 588 78.85 26.47 -26.96
CA SER A 588 80.04 25.60 -26.91
C SER A 588 80.69 25.35 -28.29
N ASN A 589 79.98 25.57 -29.40
CA ASN A 589 80.53 25.46 -30.75
C ASN A 589 81.11 26.79 -31.28
N ALA A 590 80.97 27.90 -30.54
CA ALA A 590 81.46 29.22 -30.91
C ALA A 590 82.72 29.65 -30.12
N THR A 591 83.26 28.75 -29.28
CA THR A 591 84.57 28.84 -28.62
C THR A 591 85.43 27.69 -29.09
#